data_AF-G1VCM0-F1
#
_entry.id   AF-G1VCM0-F1
#
_cell.length_a   1.000
_cell.length_b   1.000
_cell.length_c   1.000
_cell.angle_alpha   90.00
_cell.angle_beta   90.00
_cell.angle_gamma   90.00
#
_symmetry.space_group_name_H-M   'P 1'
#
loop_
_entity.id
_entity.type
_entity.pdbx_description
1 polymer ?
#
loop_
_entity_poly.entity_id
_entity_poly.type
_entity_poly.pdbx_seq_one_letter_code
_entity_poly.pdbx_strand_id
1 'polypeptide(L)'
;MTKIGYDQVKPNIATEGSAISQSSNEEEKQKIDTAIGAANIASQRAENVHMRQNGAVPTFQNSTAVVSPVSSILPIEQTPPPTVSSTTPDNHKADLIGYDNQIDILKKAQADYASANETEEERKKREKREKSKRVIAAVGDGIRALSNLYFTSQYAPNMYNPDDTQLAKVDARQEKLKAEREANRDKYLNYSLRIGDLENDRAKTVREMEAQAERLRLAREKADREQEEHKWLADLQPDKKREQTAKADAADSVAKTKKVEADNADAIQKAKLNTEKERGKTERTKQAVNNATANLRGAQVVESGAKAANERAGAAAHYAAARASDRSNVSEFSAYDSKGREHKFRTKDAADAYAKQHGTFKEENKTEKTTTTSKVRGRTSSRVSTKSSSGGGYSQKPPQKKSTGVKWK
;
A
#
# COMPACT_ATOMS: atom_id res chain seq x y z
N MET A 1 -41.67 -52.31 4.88
CA MET A 1 -42.93 -51.64 5.27
C MET A 1 -42.53 -50.49 6.18
N THR A 2 -42.76 -49.21 5.94
CA THR A 2 -43.43 -48.43 4.88
C THR A 2 -42.83 -47.03 4.97
N LYS A 3 -42.59 -46.40 3.81
CA LYS A 3 -42.16 -45.00 3.64
C LYS A 3 -43.26 -44.05 4.12
N ILE A 4 -42.92 -42.84 4.55
CA ILE A 4 -43.51 -41.57 4.11
C ILE A 4 -42.52 -40.47 4.52
N GLY A 5 -41.94 -39.80 3.52
CA GLY A 5 -41.24 -38.53 3.70
C GLY A 5 -42.22 -37.38 3.53
N TYR A 6 -41.84 -36.21 4.04
CA TYR A 6 -42.36 -34.95 3.55
C TYR A 6 -41.21 -33.99 3.35
N ASP A 7 -41.13 -33.57 2.09
CA ASP A 7 -40.05 -32.83 1.47
C ASP A 7 -40.39 -31.34 1.42
N GLN A 8 -39.36 -30.53 1.27
CA GLN A 8 -39.41 -29.08 1.24
C GLN A 8 -40.14 -28.58 -0.01
N VAL A 9 -41.09 -27.65 0.16
CA VAL A 9 -41.77 -26.97 -0.95
C VAL A 9 -41.24 -25.55 -1.09
N LYS A 10 -40.37 -25.36 -2.07
CA LYS A 10 -40.15 -24.09 -2.78
C LYS A 10 -41.26 -23.94 -3.84
N PRO A 11 -41.83 -22.75 -4.07
CA PRO A 11 -42.70 -22.53 -5.23
C PRO A 11 -41.90 -22.24 -6.50
N ASN A 12 -42.35 -22.89 -7.59
CA ASN A 12 -41.80 -22.83 -8.95
C ASN A 12 -42.71 -21.93 -9.83
N ILE A 13 -42.09 -20.90 -10.42
CA ILE A 13 -42.19 -20.36 -11.80
C ILE A 13 -43.48 -20.61 -12.61
N ALA A 14 -44.05 -19.52 -13.17
CA ALA A 14 -44.51 -19.50 -14.57
C ALA A 14 -44.50 -18.06 -15.14
N THR A 15 -43.96 -17.96 -16.35
CA THR A 15 -43.64 -16.76 -17.13
C THR A 15 -44.54 -16.69 -18.35
N GLU A 16 -45.23 -15.57 -18.55
CA GLU A 16 -45.70 -15.04 -19.85
C GLU A 16 -45.68 -13.50 -19.66
N GLY A 17 -45.00 -12.63 -20.38
CA GLY A 17 -44.35 -12.63 -21.68
C GLY A 17 -44.66 -11.27 -22.31
N SER A 18 -43.73 -10.32 -22.31
CA SER A 18 -43.52 -9.34 -23.40
C SER A 18 -42.46 -8.31 -23.01
N ALA A 19 -41.44 -8.19 -23.86
CA ALA A 19 -40.36 -7.22 -23.80
C ALA A 19 -40.87 -5.76 -23.88
N ILE A 20 -40.11 -4.81 -23.31
CA ILE A 20 -39.59 -3.59 -23.98
C ILE A 20 -38.77 -2.76 -22.97
N SER A 21 -37.49 -2.57 -23.35
CA SER A 21 -36.57 -1.45 -23.13
C SER A 21 -36.56 -0.66 -21.82
N GLN A 22 -35.43 -0.80 -21.13
CA GLN A 22 -34.77 0.27 -20.37
C GLN A 22 -34.52 1.48 -21.29
N SER A 23 -34.92 2.67 -20.83
CA SER A 23 -34.36 4.01 -21.12
C SER A 23 -35.51 5.01 -21.20
N SER A 24 -35.62 5.88 -20.20
CA SER A 24 -36.38 7.15 -20.12
C SER A 24 -36.99 7.22 -18.73
N ASN A 25 -36.29 7.83 -17.77
CA ASN A 25 -36.88 8.53 -16.60
C ASN A 25 -35.79 9.07 -15.64
N GLU A 26 -34.64 9.51 -16.18
CA GLU A 26 -33.64 10.26 -15.40
C GLU A 26 -33.72 11.77 -15.66
N GLU A 27 -34.34 12.21 -16.77
CA GLU A 27 -34.42 13.63 -17.14
C GLU A 27 -35.62 14.38 -16.52
N GLU A 28 -36.63 13.67 -16.03
CA GLU A 28 -37.81 14.31 -15.42
C GLU A 28 -37.62 14.63 -13.93
N LYS A 29 -36.72 13.90 -13.26
CA LYS A 29 -36.37 14.16 -11.85
C LYS A 29 -35.48 15.40 -11.68
N GLN A 30 -34.59 15.70 -12.63
CA GLN A 30 -33.70 16.87 -12.56
C GLN A 30 -34.40 18.21 -12.89
N LYS A 31 -35.50 18.18 -13.66
CA LYS A 31 -36.29 19.38 -13.98
C LYS A 31 -37.11 19.89 -12.80
N ILE A 32 -37.54 19.00 -11.90
CA ILE A 32 -38.33 19.38 -10.72
C ILE A 32 -37.44 20.01 -9.63
N ASP A 33 -36.22 19.50 -9.44
CA ASP A 33 -35.29 20.02 -8.42
C ASP A 33 -34.67 21.38 -8.82
N THR A 34 -34.51 21.66 -10.12
CA THR A 34 -34.03 22.95 -10.64
C THR A 34 -35.10 24.06 -10.53
N ALA A 35 -36.39 23.70 -10.63
CA ALA A 35 -37.49 24.67 -10.52
C ALA A 35 -37.72 25.15 -9.07
N ILE A 36 -37.45 24.31 -8.07
CA ILE A 36 -37.59 24.66 -6.64
C ILE A 36 -36.44 25.58 -6.19
N GLY A 37 -35.24 25.44 -6.78
CA GLY A 37 -34.11 26.34 -6.54
C GLY A 37 -34.30 27.76 -7.13
N ALA A 38 -34.95 27.86 -8.29
CA ALA A 38 -35.17 29.15 -8.96
C ALA A 38 -36.26 30.02 -8.30
N ALA A 39 -37.28 29.40 -7.69
CA ALA A 39 -38.36 30.11 -7.00
C ALA A 39 -37.89 30.82 -5.71
N ASN A 40 -36.95 30.22 -4.96
CA ASN A 40 -36.46 30.81 -3.70
C ASN A 40 -35.54 32.02 -3.90
N ILE A 41 -34.83 32.11 -5.03
CA ILE A 41 -33.97 33.27 -5.35
C ILE A 41 -34.80 34.46 -5.85
N ALA A 42 -35.97 34.23 -6.43
CA ALA A 42 -36.89 35.29 -6.87
C ALA A 42 -37.65 35.96 -5.71
N SER A 43 -38.03 35.21 -4.67
CA SER A 43 -38.72 35.77 -3.49
C SER A 43 -37.82 36.65 -2.61
N GLN A 44 -36.53 36.32 -2.47
CA GLN A 44 -35.61 37.13 -1.66
C GLN A 44 -35.13 38.42 -2.38
N ARG A 45 -35.38 38.55 -3.69
CA ARG A 45 -35.04 39.76 -4.46
C ARG A 45 -36.19 40.78 -4.55
N ALA A 46 -37.40 40.40 -4.16
CA ALA A 46 -38.59 41.28 -4.22
C ALA A 46 -38.83 42.09 -2.94
N GLU A 47 -38.27 41.69 -1.79
CA GLU A 47 -38.44 42.42 -0.53
C GLU A 47 -37.48 43.61 -0.36
N ASN A 48 -36.44 43.72 -1.18
CA ASN A 48 -35.43 44.78 -1.04
C ASN A 48 -35.62 45.99 -2.00
N VAL A 49 -36.77 46.10 -2.66
CA VAL A 49 -37.06 47.16 -3.65
C VAL A 49 -38.14 48.16 -3.19
N HIS A 50 -38.83 47.92 -2.06
CA HIS A 50 -39.99 48.74 -1.65
C HIS A 50 -39.72 49.92 -0.70
N MET A 51 -38.47 50.33 -0.46
CA MET A 51 -38.18 51.48 0.43
C MET A 51 -37.25 52.53 -0.19
N ARG A 52 -37.38 52.82 -1.49
CA ARG A 52 -36.76 53.99 -2.11
C ARG A 52 -37.60 54.57 -3.24
N GLN A 53 -38.59 55.39 -2.88
CA GLN A 53 -39.02 56.57 -3.64
C GLN A 53 -40.11 57.29 -2.85
N ASN A 54 -39.79 58.49 -2.38
CA ASN A 54 -40.66 59.68 -2.38
C ASN A 54 -39.87 60.82 -1.75
N GLY A 55 -39.47 61.78 -2.59
CA GLY A 55 -38.83 63.02 -2.16
C GLY A 55 -39.89 64.08 -1.83
N ALA A 56 -39.68 64.77 -0.71
CA ALA A 56 -40.10 66.14 -0.49
C ALA A 56 -39.14 66.79 0.53
N VAL A 57 -38.49 67.88 0.12
CA VAL A 57 -37.60 68.79 0.88
C VAL A 57 -38.51 69.99 1.28
N PRO A 58 -38.34 70.78 2.39
CA PRO A 58 -37.06 71.36 2.84
C PRO A 58 -36.84 71.74 4.34
N THR A 59 -35.60 72.15 4.64
CA THR A 59 -35.18 73.26 5.53
C THR A 59 -34.40 72.92 6.82
N PHE A 60 -33.27 73.64 6.97
CA PHE A 60 -32.21 73.60 7.96
C PHE A 60 -32.50 74.38 9.26
N GLN A 61 -31.95 73.92 10.41
CA GLN A 61 -31.29 74.69 11.50
C GLN A 61 -30.41 73.68 12.30
N ASN A 62 -29.07 73.64 12.18
CA ASN A 62 -27.98 74.44 12.78
C ASN A 62 -27.99 74.63 14.31
N SER A 63 -26.96 74.08 14.98
CA SER A 63 -26.10 74.65 16.06
C SER A 63 -25.71 73.61 17.13
N THR A 64 -24.43 73.17 17.22
CA THR A 64 -23.35 73.62 18.17
C THR A 64 -23.55 73.01 19.57
N ALA A 65 -22.62 72.38 20.32
CA ALA A 65 -21.17 72.42 20.46
C ALA A 65 -20.70 71.16 21.29
N VAL A 66 -19.56 70.47 21.06
CA VAL A 66 -18.15 70.74 21.48
C VAL A 66 -17.70 70.00 22.79
N VAL A 67 -16.72 69.06 22.63
CA VAL A 67 -15.52 68.75 23.51
C VAL A 67 -15.76 68.03 24.86
N SER A 68 -14.98 67.09 25.42
CA SER A 68 -13.79 66.24 25.13
C SER A 68 -13.56 65.29 26.35
N PRO A 69 -12.57 64.36 26.37
CA PRO A 69 -12.59 63.11 27.14
C PRO A 69 -11.66 63.07 28.37
N VAL A 70 -11.92 62.19 29.36
CA VAL A 70 -10.92 61.77 30.36
C VAL A 70 -11.15 60.32 30.85
N SER A 71 -10.09 59.51 30.79
CA SER A 71 -9.93 58.18 31.39
C SER A 71 -9.86 58.21 32.92
N SER A 72 -10.35 57.17 33.60
CA SER A 72 -9.89 56.76 34.95
C SER A 72 -10.25 55.29 35.23
N ILE A 73 -9.45 54.68 36.12
CA ILE A 73 -9.09 53.26 36.23
C ILE A 73 -9.96 52.49 37.26
N LEU A 74 -10.31 51.23 36.90
CA LEU A 74 -10.72 49.98 37.64
C LEU A 74 -10.80 49.97 39.19
N PRO A 75 -11.68 49.14 39.86
CA PRO A 75 -11.64 47.66 39.74
C PRO A 75 -12.95 46.82 39.93
N ILE A 76 -12.97 45.67 39.22
CA ILE A 76 -13.48 44.32 39.57
C ILE A 76 -14.76 44.23 40.42
N GLU A 77 -15.86 43.79 39.79
CA GLU A 77 -16.89 43.00 40.47
C GLU A 77 -17.26 41.78 39.60
N GLN A 78 -17.10 40.59 40.17
CA GLN A 78 -17.42 39.31 39.57
C GLN A 78 -18.94 39.18 39.41
N THR A 79 -19.42 39.09 38.18
CA THR A 79 -20.78 38.64 37.90
C THR A 79 -20.76 37.12 37.69
N PRO A 80 -21.51 36.33 38.50
CA PRO A 80 -21.71 34.91 38.24
C PRO A 80 -22.54 34.70 36.95
N PRO A 81 -22.42 33.54 36.30
CA PRO A 81 -23.03 33.28 34.99
C PRO A 81 -24.55 33.39 35.02
N PRO A 82 -25.20 33.67 33.86
CA PRO A 82 -26.64 33.89 33.80
C PRO A 82 -27.38 32.66 34.34
N THR A 83 -28.05 32.87 35.47
CA THR A 83 -29.13 32.00 35.95
C THR A 83 -30.13 31.86 34.81
N VAL A 84 -30.13 30.71 34.15
CA VAL A 84 -31.24 30.27 33.30
C VAL A 84 -32.47 30.23 34.19
N SER A 85 -33.31 31.26 34.12
CA SER A 85 -34.62 31.26 34.74
C SER A 85 -35.42 30.11 34.12
N SER A 86 -35.51 29.00 34.85
CA SER A 86 -36.47 27.93 34.58
C SER A 86 -37.87 28.40 34.96
N THR A 87 -38.44 29.31 34.17
CA THR A 87 -39.88 29.54 34.20
C THR A 87 -40.55 28.46 33.37
N THR A 88 -41.47 27.71 33.98
CA THR A 88 -42.29 26.60 33.43
C THR A 88 -41.77 25.20 33.79
N PRO A 89 -41.97 24.77 35.04
CA PRO A 89 -42.47 23.40 35.23
C PRO A 89 -43.68 23.27 36.17
N ASP A 90 -44.06 24.32 36.92
CA ASP A 90 -45.07 24.18 37.98
C ASP A 90 -46.49 24.64 37.61
N ASN A 91 -46.65 25.44 36.55
CA ASN A 91 -47.99 25.91 36.12
C ASN A 91 -48.90 24.74 35.75
N HIS A 92 -48.39 23.74 35.01
CA HIS A 92 -49.20 22.59 34.59
C HIS A 92 -49.73 21.78 35.78
N LYS A 93 -49.01 21.67 36.90
CA LYS A 93 -49.51 20.98 38.11
C LYS A 93 -50.62 21.76 38.79
N ALA A 94 -50.48 23.08 38.89
CA ALA A 94 -51.52 23.95 39.41
C ALA A 94 -52.78 23.91 38.50
N ASP A 95 -52.59 23.87 37.18
CA ASP A 95 -53.67 23.73 36.20
C ASP A 95 -54.39 22.39 36.35
N LEU A 96 -53.67 21.27 36.51
CA LEU A 96 -54.24 19.95 36.78
C LEU A 96 -55.12 19.95 38.03
N ILE A 97 -54.63 20.52 39.13
CA ILE A 97 -55.41 20.67 40.38
C ILE A 97 -56.63 21.57 40.15
N GLY A 98 -56.48 22.63 39.34
CA GLY A 98 -57.56 23.51 38.92
C GLY A 98 -58.65 22.77 38.14
N TYR A 99 -58.28 21.90 37.19
CA TYR A 99 -59.20 21.07 36.42
C TYR A 99 -59.91 20.05 37.32
N ASP A 100 -59.18 19.37 38.20
CA ASP A 100 -59.74 18.38 39.12
C ASP A 100 -60.81 19.02 40.04
N ASN A 101 -60.50 20.19 40.60
CA ASN A 101 -61.46 20.94 41.42
C ASN A 101 -62.72 21.35 40.63
N GLN A 102 -62.55 21.81 39.38
CA GLN A 102 -63.68 22.21 38.54
C GLN A 102 -64.56 21.01 38.15
N ILE A 103 -63.93 19.89 37.77
CA ILE A 103 -64.62 18.64 37.45
C ILE A 103 -65.42 18.16 38.66
N ASP A 104 -64.84 18.19 39.86
CA ASP A 104 -65.52 17.75 41.09
C ASP A 104 -66.69 18.65 41.46
N ILE A 105 -66.55 19.98 41.34
CA ILE A 105 -67.66 20.92 41.57
C ILE A 105 -68.80 20.65 40.58
N LEU A 106 -68.50 20.40 39.30
CA LEU A 106 -69.51 20.15 38.29
C LEU A 106 -70.16 18.76 38.45
N LYS A 107 -69.39 17.73 38.81
CA LYS A 107 -69.92 16.40 39.14
C LYS A 107 -70.82 16.43 40.37
N LYS A 108 -70.44 17.20 41.39
CA LYS A 108 -71.27 17.43 42.57
C LYS A 108 -72.56 18.17 42.19
N ALA A 109 -72.46 19.25 41.42
CA ALA A 109 -73.64 19.95 40.92
C ALA A 109 -74.54 19.00 40.11
N GLN A 110 -73.98 18.20 39.21
CA GLN A 110 -74.72 17.21 38.43
C GLN A 110 -75.45 16.18 39.31
N ALA A 111 -74.79 15.67 40.36
CA ALA A 111 -75.37 14.73 41.32
C ALA A 111 -76.48 15.38 42.18
N ASP A 112 -76.27 16.62 42.63
CA ASP A 112 -77.26 17.41 43.36
C ASP A 112 -78.49 17.69 42.46
N TYR A 113 -78.28 17.99 41.17
CA TYR A 113 -79.37 18.13 40.19
C TYR A 113 -80.09 16.81 39.90
N ALA A 114 -79.35 15.70 39.78
CA ALA A 114 -79.94 14.38 39.52
C ALA A 114 -80.80 13.90 40.69
N SER A 115 -80.35 14.13 41.92
CA SER A 115 -81.09 13.79 43.14
C SER A 115 -82.27 14.72 43.43
N ALA A 116 -82.17 15.99 43.02
CA ALA A 116 -83.28 16.95 43.12
C ALA A 116 -84.37 16.74 42.06
N ASN A 117 -84.11 15.98 41.00
CA ASN A 117 -85.10 15.68 39.97
C ASN A 117 -85.92 14.44 40.33
N GLU A 118 -87.20 14.46 39.98
CA GLU A 118 -88.13 13.41 40.43
C GLU A 118 -87.85 12.04 39.84
N THR A 119 -87.95 11.03 40.69
CA THR A 119 -87.89 9.63 40.30
C THR A 119 -89.04 9.28 39.35
N GLU A 120 -88.86 8.26 38.50
CA GLU A 120 -89.84 7.92 37.45
C GLU A 120 -91.23 7.57 37.99
N GLU A 121 -91.31 7.07 39.22
CA GLU A 121 -92.57 6.76 39.90
C GLU A 121 -93.33 8.01 40.32
N GLU A 122 -92.62 9.01 40.85
CA GLU A 122 -93.16 10.32 41.18
C GLU A 122 -93.62 11.06 39.92
N ARG A 123 -92.86 10.93 38.83
CA ARG A 123 -93.23 11.44 37.50
C ARG A 123 -94.57 10.86 37.03
N LYS A 124 -94.75 9.54 37.09
CA LYS A 124 -96.03 8.89 36.70
C LYS A 124 -97.19 9.31 37.59
N LYS A 125 -96.95 9.48 38.90
CA LYS A 125 -97.99 9.93 39.86
C LYS A 125 -98.40 11.38 39.61
N ARG A 126 -97.44 12.25 39.25
CA ARG A 126 -97.69 13.63 38.82
C ARG A 126 -98.42 13.72 37.50
N GLU A 127 -97.98 12.99 36.47
CA GLU A 127 -98.67 12.96 35.18
C GLU A 127 -100.13 12.54 35.32
N LYS A 128 -100.43 11.55 36.19
CA LYS A 128 -101.82 11.16 36.50
C LYS A 128 -102.61 12.30 37.17
N ARG A 129 -101.99 13.03 38.12
CA ARG A 129 -102.60 14.19 38.79
C ARG A 129 -102.76 15.39 37.86
N GLU A 130 -101.84 15.62 36.93
CA GLU A 130 -101.90 16.68 35.92
C GLU A 130 -103.00 16.36 34.88
N LYS A 131 -103.06 15.12 34.40
CA LYS A 131 -104.14 14.65 33.50
C LYS A 131 -105.50 14.74 34.18
N SER A 132 -105.63 14.30 35.44
CA SER A 132 -106.90 14.40 36.16
C SER A 132 -107.32 15.86 36.38
N LYS A 133 -106.40 16.75 36.76
CA LYS A 133 -106.68 18.19 36.89
C LYS A 133 -107.12 18.82 35.57
N ARG A 134 -106.50 18.45 34.45
CA ARG A 134 -106.89 18.92 33.12
C ARG A 134 -108.31 18.46 32.76
N VAL A 135 -108.64 17.19 32.99
CA VAL A 135 -109.97 16.63 32.75
C VAL A 135 -111.01 17.31 33.65
N ILE A 136 -110.74 17.49 34.94
CA ILE A 136 -111.65 18.17 35.87
C ILE A 136 -111.88 19.63 35.45
N ALA A 137 -110.82 20.34 35.03
CA ALA A 137 -110.95 21.72 34.54
C ALA A 137 -111.79 21.78 33.25
N ALA A 138 -111.53 20.89 32.29
CA ALA A 138 -112.31 20.80 31.06
C ALA A 138 -113.78 20.47 31.31
N VAL A 139 -114.08 19.55 32.23
CA VAL A 139 -115.44 19.22 32.63
C VAL A 139 -116.10 20.40 33.35
N GLY A 140 -115.38 21.07 34.26
CA GLY A 140 -115.89 22.24 34.99
C GLY A 140 -116.22 23.42 34.07
N ASP A 141 -115.36 23.68 33.07
CA ASP A 141 -115.61 24.69 32.05
C ASP A 141 -116.76 24.28 31.11
N GLY A 142 -116.89 22.98 30.79
CA GLY A 142 -118.03 22.44 30.04
C GLY A 142 -119.35 22.63 30.79
N ILE A 143 -119.39 22.35 32.09
CA ILE A 143 -120.56 22.59 32.95
C ILE A 143 -120.87 24.09 33.05
N ARG A 144 -119.85 24.96 33.15
CA ARG A 144 -120.05 26.42 33.16
C ARG A 144 -120.58 26.94 31.84
N ALA A 145 -120.08 26.43 30.70
CA ALA A 145 -120.56 26.79 29.37
C ALA A 145 -122.04 26.38 29.18
N LEU A 146 -122.39 25.15 29.55
CA LEU A 146 -123.75 24.63 29.47
C LEU A 146 -124.70 25.35 30.45
N SER A 147 -124.25 25.63 31.67
CA SER A 147 -125.02 26.38 32.67
C SER A 147 -125.31 27.80 32.18
N ASN A 148 -124.29 28.49 31.67
CA ASN A 148 -124.45 29.81 31.08
C ASN A 148 -125.40 29.79 29.86
N LEU A 149 -125.34 28.77 29.01
CA LEU A 149 -126.30 28.58 27.91
C LEU A 149 -127.75 28.42 28.42
N TYR A 150 -127.96 27.67 29.50
CA TYR A 150 -129.29 27.51 30.10
C TYR A 150 -129.80 28.81 30.74
N PHE A 151 -128.98 29.53 31.49
CA PHE A 151 -129.40 30.79 32.13
C PHE A 151 -129.60 31.94 31.14
N THR A 152 -128.79 32.03 30.09
CA THR A 152 -128.97 33.03 29.01
C THR A 152 -130.27 32.79 28.23
N SER A 153 -130.73 31.54 28.11
CA SER A 153 -132.06 31.23 27.57
C SER A 153 -133.21 31.77 28.44
N GLN A 154 -132.96 32.04 29.73
CA GLN A 154 -133.90 32.67 30.67
C GLN A 154 -133.64 34.18 30.87
N TYR A 155 -133.09 34.85 29.87
CA TYR A 155 -132.77 36.29 29.89
C TYR A 155 -131.68 36.72 30.90
N ALA A 156 -130.86 35.80 31.44
CA ALA A 156 -129.69 36.18 32.21
C ALA A 156 -128.54 36.70 31.30
N PRO A 157 -127.71 37.66 31.75
CA PRO A 157 -126.52 38.10 30.99
C PRO A 157 -125.51 36.97 30.74
N ASN A 158 -124.86 36.95 29.57
CA ASN A 158 -123.79 36.00 29.25
C ASN A 158 -122.55 36.27 30.11
N MET A 159 -122.17 35.31 30.96
CA MET A 159 -120.99 35.37 31.83
C MET A 159 -119.88 34.39 31.42
N TYR A 160 -120.04 33.66 30.31
CA TYR A 160 -119.03 32.74 29.81
C TYR A 160 -117.95 33.50 29.02
N ASN A 161 -116.69 33.32 29.41
CA ASN A 161 -115.53 33.83 28.70
C ASN A 161 -114.61 32.67 28.28
N PRO A 162 -114.40 32.40 26.98
CA PRO A 162 -113.51 31.34 26.51
C PRO A 162 -112.04 31.60 26.87
N ASP A 163 -111.64 32.87 27.03
CA ASP A 163 -110.26 33.26 27.32
C ASP A 163 -109.93 33.16 28.83
N ASP A 164 -110.93 33.08 29.70
CA ASP A 164 -110.77 32.95 31.16
C ASP A 164 -111.24 31.57 31.68
N THR A 165 -110.97 30.52 30.89
CA THR A 165 -111.29 29.13 31.24
C THR A 165 -110.29 28.56 32.27
N GLN A 166 -110.76 27.68 33.15
CA GLN A 166 -109.88 26.98 34.08
C GLN A 166 -108.89 26.08 33.34
N LEU A 167 -109.30 25.52 32.20
CA LEU A 167 -108.45 24.73 31.32
C LEU A 167 -107.26 25.54 30.80
N ALA A 168 -107.47 26.76 30.29
CA ALA A 168 -106.39 27.62 29.81
C ALA A 168 -105.38 27.96 30.92
N LYS A 169 -105.86 28.21 32.15
CA LYS A 169 -104.98 28.44 33.33
C LYS A 169 -104.16 27.19 33.70
N VAL A 170 -104.75 26.00 33.57
CA VAL A 170 -104.05 24.73 33.82
C VAL A 170 -103.00 24.46 32.73
N ASP A 171 -103.34 24.68 31.46
CA ASP A 171 -102.44 24.48 30.33
C ASP A 171 -101.25 25.47 30.39
N ALA A 172 -101.48 26.75 30.68
CA ALA A 172 -100.41 27.74 30.87
C ALA A 172 -99.45 27.39 32.03
N ARG A 173 -99.98 26.79 33.12
CA ARG A 173 -99.14 26.29 34.21
C ARG A 173 -98.32 25.06 33.80
N GLN A 174 -98.89 24.18 32.98
CA GLN A 174 -98.18 23.00 32.45
C GLN A 174 -97.06 23.40 31.49
N GLU A 175 -97.27 24.40 30.64
CA GLU A 175 -96.23 24.94 29.76
C GLU A 175 -95.07 25.52 30.54
N LYS A 176 -95.33 26.29 31.61
CA LYS A 176 -94.28 26.79 32.52
C LYS A 176 -93.50 25.65 33.17
N LEU A 177 -94.20 24.63 33.71
CA LEU A 177 -93.55 23.46 34.30
C LEU A 177 -92.77 22.63 33.26
N LYS A 178 -93.23 22.58 32.00
CA LYS A 178 -92.52 21.92 30.91
C LYS A 178 -91.25 22.69 30.53
N ALA A 179 -91.33 24.01 30.41
CA ALA A 179 -90.19 24.87 30.13
C ALA A 179 -89.14 24.81 31.26
N GLU A 180 -89.57 24.81 32.53
CA GLU A 180 -88.67 24.60 33.67
C GLU A 180 -87.99 23.23 33.62
N ARG A 181 -88.72 22.18 33.26
CA ARG A 181 -88.17 20.82 33.09
C ARG A 181 -87.16 20.74 31.94
N GLU A 182 -87.42 21.41 30.83
CA GLU A 182 -86.52 21.47 29.68
C GLU A 182 -85.26 22.27 30.03
N ALA A 183 -85.39 23.45 30.63
CA ALA A 183 -84.26 24.23 31.12
C ALA A 183 -83.42 23.44 32.16
N ASN A 184 -84.05 22.62 33.02
CA ASN A 184 -83.34 21.77 33.97
C ASN A 184 -82.61 20.59 33.28
N ARG A 185 -83.19 20.01 32.21
CA ARG A 185 -82.49 19.01 31.39
C ARG A 185 -81.29 19.62 30.67
N ASP A 186 -81.45 20.82 30.13
CA ASP A 186 -80.37 21.53 29.43
C ASP A 186 -79.22 21.85 30.37
N LYS A 187 -79.50 22.23 31.63
CA LYS A 187 -78.46 22.41 32.67
C LYS A 187 -77.70 21.12 32.94
N TYR A 188 -78.40 19.99 33.10
CA TYR A 188 -77.76 18.69 33.31
C TYR A 188 -76.87 18.28 32.12
N LEU A 189 -77.37 18.48 30.90
CA LEU A 189 -76.60 18.23 29.69
C LEU A 189 -75.37 19.14 29.62
N ASN A 190 -75.51 20.42 29.97
CA ASN A 190 -74.40 21.37 30.01
C ASN A 190 -73.32 20.96 31.01
N TYR A 191 -73.69 20.53 32.23
CA TYR A 191 -72.72 19.97 33.18
C TYR A 191 -71.96 18.78 32.60
N SER A 192 -72.68 17.85 31.95
CA SER A 192 -72.08 16.66 31.36
C SER A 192 -71.09 17.00 30.25
N LEU A 193 -71.46 17.93 29.36
CA LEU A 193 -70.58 18.41 28.28
C LEU A 193 -69.36 19.12 28.85
N ARG A 194 -69.56 20.01 29.82
CA ARG A 194 -68.46 20.79 30.42
C ARG A 194 -67.48 19.90 31.20
N ILE A 195 -67.97 18.87 31.88
CA ILE A 195 -67.12 17.87 32.53
C ILE A 195 -66.26 17.17 31.48
N GLY A 196 -66.86 16.74 30.36
CA GLY A 196 -66.12 16.10 29.27
C GLY A 196 -65.04 16.99 28.66
N ASP A 197 -65.34 18.26 28.42
CA ASP A 197 -64.36 19.24 27.92
C ASP A 197 -63.18 19.42 28.90
N LEU A 198 -63.47 19.54 30.19
CA LEU A 198 -62.44 19.70 31.23
C LEU A 198 -61.59 18.43 31.39
N GLU A 199 -62.20 17.24 31.33
CA GLU A 199 -61.47 15.97 31.35
C GLU A 199 -60.54 15.84 30.13
N ASN A 200 -60.99 16.29 28.95
CA ASN A 200 -60.16 16.32 27.75
C ASN A 200 -58.99 17.31 27.87
N ASP A 201 -59.22 18.52 28.38
CA ASP A 201 -58.17 19.53 28.56
C ASP A 201 -57.15 19.10 29.64
N ARG A 202 -57.60 18.46 30.72
CA ARG A 202 -56.75 17.78 31.69
C ARG A 202 -55.89 16.70 31.03
N ALA A 203 -56.47 15.86 30.18
CA ALA A 203 -55.72 14.81 29.49
C ALA A 203 -54.68 15.38 28.50
N LYS A 204 -54.98 16.51 27.84
CA LYS A 204 -54.01 17.22 26.98
C LYS A 204 -52.83 17.73 27.79
N THR A 205 -53.08 18.42 28.90
CA THR A 205 -52.01 18.97 29.75
C THR A 205 -51.11 17.87 30.34
N VAL A 206 -51.69 16.73 30.74
CA VAL A 206 -50.90 15.54 31.16
C VAL A 206 -50.02 15.02 30.02
N ARG A 207 -50.57 14.86 28.82
CA ARG A 207 -49.81 14.37 27.66
C ARG A 207 -48.67 15.31 27.26
N GLU A 208 -48.89 16.61 27.35
CA GLU A 208 -47.86 17.62 27.09
C GLU A 208 -46.73 17.55 28.14
N MET A 209 -47.08 17.37 29.41
CA MET A 209 -46.11 17.19 30.49
C MET A 209 -45.25 15.94 30.29
N GLU A 210 -45.86 14.81 29.92
CA GLU A 210 -45.14 13.57 29.60
C GLU A 210 -44.23 13.75 28.38
N ALA A 211 -44.70 14.40 27.33
CA ALA A 211 -43.90 14.68 26.14
C ALA A 211 -42.71 15.61 26.45
N GLN A 212 -42.89 16.60 27.31
CA GLN A 212 -41.78 17.45 27.77
C GLN A 212 -40.77 16.65 28.59
N ALA A 213 -41.24 15.78 29.49
CA ALA A 213 -40.38 14.90 30.29
C ALA A 213 -39.54 13.95 29.40
N GLU A 214 -40.15 13.32 28.39
CA GLU A 214 -39.43 12.47 27.44
C GLU A 214 -38.43 13.26 26.60
N ARG A 215 -38.79 14.47 26.13
CA ARG A 215 -37.85 15.35 25.43
C ARG A 215 -36.63 15.68 26.29
N LEU A 216 -36.83 15.99 27.56
CA LEU A 216 -35.75 16.24 28.50
C LEU A 216 -34.91 14.99 28.76
N ARG A 217 -35.53 13.81 28.86
CA ARG A 217 -34.83 12.53 29.01
C ARG A 217 -33.93 12.25 27.81
N LEU A 218 -34.47 12.39 26.59
CA LEU A 218 -33.71 12.21 25.36
C LEU A 218 -32.60 13.25 25.19
N ALA A 219 -32.86 14.51 25.56
CA ALA A 219 -31.86 15.56 25.52
C ALA A 219 -30.70 15.28 26.49
N ARG A 220 -30.99 14.77 27.69
CA ARG A 220 -29.97 14.33 28.65
C ARG A 220 -29.18 13.15 28.11
N GLU A 221 -29.85 12.11 27.62
CA GLU A 221 -29.17 10.95 27.04
C GLU A 221 -28.27 11.34 25.86
N LYS A 222 -28.73 12.28 25.01
CA LYS A 222 -27.92 12.82 23.92
C LYS A 222 -26.71 13.60 24.46
N ALA A 223 -26.91 14.45 25.45
CA ALA A 223 -25.81 15.19 26.09
C ALA A 223 -24.80 14.26 26.76
N ASP A 224 -25.25 13.17 27.39
CA ASP A 224 -24.38 12.16 28.01
C ASP A 224 -23.54 11.44 26.94
N ARG A 225 -24.14 11.07 25.81
CA ARG A 225 -23.40 10.49 24.67
C ARG A 225 -22.39 11.48 24.09
N GLU A 226 -22.78 12.72 23.87
CA GLU A 226 -21.86 13.77 23.39
C GLU A 226 -20.68 13.95 24.38
N GLN A 227 -20.94 13.90 25.70
CA GLN A 227 -19.88 13.91 26.70
C GLN A 227 -18.98 12.66 26.63
N GLU A 228 -19.53 11.48 26.44
CA GLU A 228 -18.76 10.25 26.25
C GLU A 228 -17.88 10.32 25.00
N GLU A 229 -18.41 10.83 23.88
CA GLU A 229 -17.65 11.06 22.64
C GLU A 229 -16.51 12.08 22.87
N HIS A 230 -16.80 13.16 23.58
CA HIS A 230 -15.78 14.14 23.95
C HIS A 230 -14.70 13.55 24.86
N LYS A 231 -15.08 12.70 25.83
CA LYS A 231 -14.13 11.97 26.69
C LYS A 231 -13.28 11.02 25.87
N TRP A 232 -13.88 10.23 24.99
CA TRP A 232 -13.14 9.32 24.10
C TRP A 232 -12.16 10.07 23.19
N LEU A 233 -12.60 11.21 22.63
CA LEU A 233 -11.73 12.04 21.80
C LEU A 233 -10.58 12.64 22.61
N ALA A 234 -10.82 13.06 23.85
CA ALA A 234 -9.80 13.56 24.76
C ALA A 234 -8.78 12.47 25.12
N ASP A 235 -9.23 11.26 25.43
CA ASP A 235 -8.38 10.10 25.73
C ASP A 235 -7.54 9.65 24.53
N LEU A 236 -8.02 9.88 23.30
CA LEU A 236 -7.27 9.57 22.07
C LEU A 236 -6.18 10.61 21.73
N GLN A 237 -6.27 11.84 22.24
CA GLN A 237 -5.25 12.88 22.00
C GLN A 237 -3.82 12.50 22.47
N PRO A 238 -3.59 11.95 23.67
CA PRO A 238 -2.26 11.55 24.10
C PRO A 238 -1.64 10.48 23.21
N ASP A 239 -2.42 9.51 22.73
CA ASP A 239 -1.92 8.46 21.84
C ASP A 239 -1.54 9.02 20.48
N LYS A 240 -2.36 9.93 19.91
CA LYS A 240 -2.01 10.67 18.69
C LYS A 240 -0.70 11.45 18.85
N LYS A 241 -0.49 12.09 20.00
CA LYS A 241 0.76 12.79 20.31
C LYS A 241 1.94 11.81 20.40
N ARG A 242 1.78 10.67 21.10
CA ARG A 242 2.81 9.63 21.20
C ARG A 242 3.20 9.05 19.83
N GLU A 243 2.23 8.81 18.97
CA GLU A 243 2.49 8.29 17.62
C GLU A 243 3.25 9.32 16.77
N GLN A 244 2.86 10.59 16.85
CA GLN A 244 3.59 11.66 16.16
C GLN A 244 5.01 11.82 16.69
N THR A 245 5.23 11.76 18.01
CA THR A 245 6.58 11.82 18.58
C THR A 245 7.41 10.62 18.15
N ALA A 246 6.86 9.41 18.16
CA ALA A 246 7.57 8.21 17.73
C ALA A 246 7.93 8.26 16.23
N LYS A 247 7.03 8.79 15.39
CA LYS A 247 7.32 9.04 13.96
C LYS A 247 8.42 10.08 13.77
N ALA A 248 8.43 11.14 14.58
CA ALA A 248 9.49 12.15 14.56
C ALA A 248 10.84 11.53 14.99
N ASP A 249 10.88 10.77 16.08
CA ASP A 249 12.08 10.11 16.58
C ASP A 249 12.65 9.08 15.58
N ALA A 250 11.76 8.33 14.90
CA ALA A 250 12.14 7.41 13.85
C ALA A 250 12.72 8.15 12.63
N ALA A 251 12.09 9.26 12.21
CA ALA A 251 12.59 10.10 11.13
C ALA A 251 13.95 10.71 11.47
N ASP A 252 14.14 11.20 12.70
CA ASP A 252 15.40 11.75 13.21
C ASP A 252 16.50 10.68 13.23
N SER A 253 16.15 9.44 13.61
CA SER A 253 17.09 8.32 13.61
C SER A 253 17.53 7.97 12.19
N VAL A 254 16.60 7.90 11.23
CA VAL A 254 16.90 7.68 9.81
C VAL A 254 17.72 8.84 9.23
N ALA A 255 17.44 10.07 9.63
CA ALA A 255 18.22 11.22 9.20
C ALA A 255 19.67 11.15 9.73
N LYS A 256 19.85 10.77 11.00
CA LYS A 256 21.17 10.57 11.61
C LYS A 256 21.96 9.46 10.90
N THR A 257 21.34 8.32 10.62
CA THR A 257 22.03 7.22 9.90
C THR A 257 22.42 7.62 8.49
N LYS A 258 21.52 8.26 7.74
CA LYS A 258 21.83 8.78 6.39
C LYS A 258 22.92 9.84 6.41
N LYS A 259 22.96 10.69 7.43
CA LYS A 259 24.03 11.69 7.60
C LYS A 259 25.38 11.01 7.83
N VAL A 260 25.44 10.01 8.72
CA VAL A 260 26.66 9.23 8.96
C VAL A 260 27.10 8.48 7.70
N GLU A 261 26.16 7.90 6.95
CA GLU A 261 26.45 7.24 5.68
C GLU A 261 26.99 8.22 4.63
N ALA A 262 26.39 9.41 4.51
CA ALA A 262 26.87 10.46 3.62
C ALA A 262 28.27 10.96 4.01
N ASP A 263 28.50 11.22 5.29
CA ASP A 263 29.80 11.67 5.81
C ASP A 263 30.91 10.62 5.58
N ASN A 264 30.56 9.32 5.64
CA ASN A 264 31.50 8.22 5.39
C ASN A 264 31.65 7.89 3.88
N ALA A 265 30.68 8.24 3.04
CA ALA A 265 30.69 7.92 1.62
C ALA A 265 31.96 8.40 0.92
N ASP A 266 32.38 9.64 1.18
CA ASP A 266 33.61 10.20 0.60
C ASP A 266 34.87 9.44 1.03
N ALA A 267 34.94 9.02 2.29
CA ALA A 267 36.05 8.24 2.81
C ALA A 267 36.11 6.85 2.15
N ILE A 268 34.97 6.18 2.01
CA ILE A 268 34.86 4.88 1.33
C ILE A 268 35.25 5.00 -0.14
N GLN A 269 34.82 6.05 -0.85
CA GLN A 269 35.18 6.26 -2.25
C GLN A 269 36.68 6.52 -2.40
N LYS A 270 37.28 7.35 -1.53
CA LYS A 270 38.74 7.57 -1.50
C LYS A 270 39.50 6.26 -1.23
N ALA A 271 39.03 5.45 -0.28
CA ALA A 271 39.61 4.15 0.02
C ALA A 271 39.53 3.19 -1.17
N LYS A 272 38.36 3.09 -1.83
CA LYS A 272 38.15 2.28 -3.05
C LYS A 272 39.10 2.72 -4.17
N LEU A 273 39.21 4.02 -4.44
CA LEU A 273 40.12 4.54 -5.44
C LEU A 273 41.58 4.20 -5.14
N ASN A 274 42.01 4.27 -3.88
CA ASN A 274 43.36 3.88 -3.49
C ASN A 274 43.59 2.38 -3.68
N THR A 275 42.64 1.53 -3.28
CA THR A 275 42.76 0.08 -3.50
C THR A 275 42.83 -0.27 -4.98
N GLU A 276 42.08 0.44 -5.84
CA GLU A 276 42.10 0.22 -7.29
C GLU A 276 43.41 0.71 -7.92
N LYS A 277 43.96 1.84 -7.44
CA LYS A 277 45.30 2.30 -7.83
C LYS A 277 46.37 1.28 -7.47
N GLU A 278 46.34 0.72 -6.27
CA GLU A 278 47.29 -0.31 -5.83
C GLU A 278 47.11 -1.61 -6.64
N ARG A 279 45.86 -2.04 -6.91
CA ARG A 279 45.60 -3.17 -7.82
C ARG A 279 46.19 -2.90 -9.21
N GLY A 280 45.94 -1.73 -9.79
CA GLY A 280 46.51 -1.33 -11.07
C GLY A 280 48.05 -1.36 -11.09
N LYS A 281 48.71 -0.92 -10.00
CA LYS A 281 50.17 -1.05 -9.86
C LYS A 281 50.60 -2.51 -9.81
N THR A 282 49.94 -3.35 -9.01
CA THR A 282 50.27 -4.77 -8.91
C THR A 282 50.10 -5.50 -10.25
N GLU A 283 49.05 -5.20 -11.00
CA GLU A 283 48.83 -5.78 -12.34
C GLU A 283 49.89 -5.32 -13.34
N ARG A 284 50.26 -4.02 -13.33
CA ARG A 284 51.39 -3.53 -14.13
C ARG A 284 52.70 -4.24 -13.78
N THR A 285 52.97 -4.46 -12.50
CA THR A 285 54.16 -5.19 -12.06
C THR A 285 54.12 -6.64 -12.52
N LYS A 286 52.99 -7.34 -12.42
CA LYS A 286 52.82 -8.70 -12.94
C LYS A 286 53.09 -8.76 -14.44
N GLN A 287 52.54 -7.83 -15.21
CA GLN A 287 52.79 -7.73 -16.65
C GLN A 287 54.28 -7.52 -16.96
N ALA A 288 54.94 -6.62 -16.23
CA ALA A 288 56.38 -6.37 -16.38
C ALA A 288 57.22 -7.61 -16.06
N VAL A 289 56.91 -8.33 -14.98
CA VAL A 289 57.58 -9.60 -14.61
C VAL A 289 57.33 -10.66 -15.67
N ASN A 290 56.11 -10.80 -16.19
CA ASN A 290 55.79 -11.75 -17.26
C ASN A 290 56.58 -11.45 -18.53
N ASN A 291 56.67 -10.18 -18.94
CA ASN A 291 57.46 -9.75 -20.09
C ASN A 291 58.96 -10.02 -19.87
N ALA A 292 59.50 -9.69 -18.70
CA ALA A 292 60.89 -9.99 -18.35
C ALA A 292 61.17 -11.50 -18.37
N THR A 293 60.24 -12.30 -17.85
CA THR A 293 60.34 -13.77 -17.84
C THR A 293 60.28 -14.34 -19.26
N ALA A 294 59.41 -13.80 -20.13
CA ALA A 294 59.35 -14.19 -21.53
C ALA A 294 60.66 -13.87 -22.28
N ASN A 295 61.22 -12.68 -22.05
CA ASN A 295 62.51 -12.28 -22.61
C ASN A 295 63.65 -13.19 -22.13
N LEU A 296 63.69 -13.54 -20.84
CA LEU A 296 64.67 -14.48 -20.30
C LEU A 296 64.54 -15.87 -20.92
N ARG A 297 63.31 -16.39 -21.06
CA ARG A 297 63.09 -17.67 -21.76
C ARG A 297 63.54 -17.59 -23.22
N GLY A 298 63.23 -16.51 -23.92
CA GLY A 298 63.70 -16.28 -25.30
C GLY A 298 65.22 -16.31 -25.39
N ALA A 299 65.91 -15.61 -24.49
CA ALA A 299 67.37 -15.60 -24.43
C ALA A 299 67.96 -16.99 -24.14
N GLN A 300 67.38 -17.73 -23.19
CA GLN A 300 67.82 -19.10 -22.87
C GLN A 300 67.60 -20.08 -24.04
N VAL A 301 66.53 -19.93 -24.81
CA VAL A 301 66.29 -20.74 -26.02
C VAL A 301 67.34 -20.43 -27.09
N VAL A 302 67.71 -19.16 -27.27
CA VAL A 302 68.79 -18.77 -28.19
C VAL A 302 70.14 -19.34 -27.74
N GLU A 303 70.46 -19.25 -26.45
CA GLU A 303 71.72 -19.77 -25.89
C GLU A 303 71.81 -21.30 -26.00
N SER A 304 70.73 -22.02 -25.64
CA SER A 304 70.67 -23.48 -25.77
C SER A 304 70.72 -23.94 -27.23
N GLY A 305 70.05 -23.21 -28.14
CA GLY A 305 70.17 -23.43 -29.59
C GLY A 305 71.60 -23.25 -30.08
N ALA A 306 72.31 -22.21 -29.62
CA ALA A 306 73.71 -21.97 -29.96
C ALA A 306 74.64 -23.06 -29.43
N LYS A 307 74.44 -23.53 -28.18
CA LYS A 307 75.20 -24.66 -27.61
C LYS A 307 74.98 -25.95 -28.39
N ALA A 308 73.73 -26.29 -28.68
CA ALA A 308 73.41 -27.48 -29.47
C ALA A 308 73.99 -27.43 -30.90
N ALA A 309 74.02 -26.25 -31.52
CA ALA A 309 74.67 -26.06 -32.82
C ALA A 309 76.19 -26.29 -32.73
N ASN A 310 76.84 -25.77 -31.69
CA ASN A 310 78.27 -25.96 -31.46
C ASN A 310 78.62 -27.44 -31.19
N GLU A 311 77.81 -28.14 -30.40
CA GLU A 311 77.95 -29.59 -30.16
C GLU A 311 77.82 -30.41 -31.45
N ARG A 312 76.86 -30.09 -32.32
CA ARG A 312 76.72 -30.74 -33.64
C ARG A 312 77.93 -30.48 -34.53
N ALA A 313 78.46 -29.25 -34.55
CA ALA A 313 79.66 -28.91 -35.31
C ALA A 313 80.89 -29.69 -34.81
N GLY A 314 81.06 -29.79 -33.49
CA GLY A 314 82.10 -30.60 -32.87
C GLY A 314 81.99 -32.09 -33.25
N ALA A 315 80.79 -32.67 -33.14
CA ALA A 315 80.54 -34.05 -33.54
C ALA A 315 80.86 -34.30 -35.03
N ALA A 316 80.44 -33.41 -35.93
CA ALA A 316 80.74 -33.49 -37.35
C ALA A 316 82.26 -33.47 -37.63
N ALA A 317 83.00 -32.62 -36.93
CA ALA A 317 84.47 -32.58 -37.02
C ALA A 317 85.11 -33.90 -36.57
N HIS A 318 84.63 -34.50 -35.47
CA HIS A 318 85.13 -35.80 -35.00
C HIS A 318 84.86 -36.93 -36.00
N TYR A 319 83.67 -36.99 -36.60
CA TYR A 319 83.36 -38.01 -37.62
C TYR A 319 84.20 -37.84 -38.90
N ALA A 320 84.47 -36.59 -39.31
CA ALA A 320 85.35 -36.31 -40.45
C ALA A 320 86.79 -36.75 -40.19
N ALA A 321 87.31 -36.49 -38.97
CA ALA A 321 88.64 -36.94 -38.55
C ALA A 321 88.75 -38.49 -38.50
N ALA A 322 87.73 -39.19 -37.99
CA ALA A 322 87.72 -40.65 -37.95
C ALA A 322 87.79 -41.27 -39.36
N ARG A 323 87.00 -40.76 -40.31
CA ARG A 323 86.99 -41.26 -41.71
C ARG A 323 88.31 -41.05 -42.45
N ALA A 324 89.10 -40.04 -42.09
CA ALA A 324 90.40 -39.80 -42.69
C ALA A 324 91.44 -40.85 -42.24
N SER A 325 91.37 -41.29 -40.98
CA SER A 325 92.31 -42.25 -40.40
C SER A 325 92.15 -43.68 -40.94
N ASP A 326 90.95 -44.09 -41.36
CA ASP A 326 90.70 -45.47 -41.83
C ASP A 326 91.22 -45.78 -43.24
N ARG A 327 91.70 -44.79 -44.01
CA ARG A 327 92.01 -44.96 -45.46
C ARG A 327 93.50 -45.12 -45.81
N SER A 328 94.43 -44.99 -44.87
CA SER A 328 95.84 -44.72 -45.21
C SER A 328 96.87 -45.79 -44.80
N ASN A 329 96.57 -47.09 -44.79
CA ASN A 329 97.60 -48.10 -44.48
C ASN A 329 97.32 -49.52 -45.04
N VAL A 330 97.26 -49.66 -46.37
CA VAL A 330 97.29 -50.97 -47.05
C VAL A 330 98.75 -51.46 -47.09
N SER A 331 98.99 -52.74 -46.76
CA SER A 331 100.33 -53.32 -46.61
C SER A 331 101.11 -53.47 -47.92
N GLU A 332 101.93 -52.47 -48.26
CA GLU A 332 102.65 -52.36 -49.54
C GLU A 332 104.04 -53.04 -49.57
N PHE A 333 104.67 -53.32 -48.42
CA PHE A 333 106.07 -53.81 -48.38
C PHE A 333 106.16 -55.33 -48.34
N SER A 334 107.17 -55.93 -48.97
CA SER A 334 107.28 -57.39 -49.10
C SER A 334 108.70 -57.88 -48.80
N ALA A 335 108.83 -58.98 -48.06
CA ALA A 335 110.12 -59.61 -47.73
C ALA A 335 110.06 -61.14 -47.79
N TYR A 336 111.20 -61.78 -48.05
CA TYR A 336 111.28 -63.23 -48.26
C TYR A 336 111.92 -63.97 -47.08
N ASP A 337 111.37 -65.13 -46.73
CA ASP A 337 111.98 -66.04 -45.76
C ASP A 337 113.17 -66.83 -46.37
N SER A 338 113.92 -67.56 -45.53
CA SER A 338 115.09 -68.34 -45.96
C SER A 338 114.77 -69.49 -46.92
N LYS A 339 113.49 -69.88 -47.04
CA LYS A 339 112.98 -70.88 -47.98
C LYS A 339 112.45 -70.25 -49.27
N GLY A 340 112.46 -68.92 -49.37
CA GLY A 340 112.03 -68.15 -50.54
C GLY A 340 110.53 -67.87 -50.63
N ARG A 341 109.77 -67.93 -49.52
CA ARG A 341 108.35 -67.54 -49.46
C ARG A 341 108.20 -66.06 -49.13
N GLU A 342 107.25 -65.40 -49.77
CA GLU A 342 107.01 -63.95 -49.64
C GLU A 342 106.02 -63.63 -48.51
N HIS A 343 106.31 -62.58 -47.74
CA HIS A 343 105.46 -62.04 -46.68
C HIS A 343 105.24 -60.53 -46.86
N LYS A 344 104.01 -60.04 -46.63
CA LYS A 344 103.60 -58.63 -46.79
C LYS A 344 103.54 -57.89 -45.45
N PHE A 345 103.98 -56.64 -45.43
CA PHE A 345 104.12 -55.79 -44.26
C PHE A 345 103.58 -54.38 -44.50
N ARG A 346 103.11 -53.75 -43.41
CA ARG A 346 102.48 -52.41 -43.42
C ARG A 346 103.52 -51.29 -43.41
N THR A 347 104.72 -51.56 -42.93
CA THR A 347 105.83 -50.60 -42.90
C THR A 347 107.09 -51.24 -43.48
N LYS A 348 107.93 -50.40 -44.10
CA LYS A 348 109.18 -50.84 -44.73
C LYS A 348 110.15 -51.44 -43.72
N ASP A 349 110.29 -50.81 -42.56
CA ASP A 349 111.20 -51.27 -41.51
C ASP A 349 110.85 -52.68 -41.01
N ALA A 350 109.56 -53.01 -40.94
CA ALA A 350 109.11 -54.35 -40.58
C ALA A 350 109.48 -55.39 -41.64
N ALA A 351 109.36 -55.04 -42.94
CA ALA A 351 109.80 -55.91 -44.03
C ALA A 351 111.33 -56.09 -44.03
N ASP A 352 112.09 -55.02 -43.85
CA ASP A 352 113.56 -55.05 -43.84
C ASP A 352 114.10 -55.83 -42.64
N ALA A 353 113.51 -55.66 -41.46
CA ALA A 353 113.85 -56.45 -40.27
C ALA A 353 113.56 -57.95 -40.49
N TYR A 354 112.42 -58.27 -41.09
CA TYR A 354 112.07 -59.65 -41.43
C TYR A 354 113.07 -60.27 -42.42
N ALA A 355 113.45 -59.54 -43.47
CA ALA A 355 114.46 -59.98 -44.43
C ALA A 355 115.83 -60.20 -43.79
N LYS A 356 116.25 -59.32 -42.87
CA LYS A 356 117.52 -59.45 -42.12
C LYS A 356 117.51 -60.70 -41.24
N GLN A 357 116.41 -60.96 -40.53
CA GLN A 357 116.28 -62.15 -39.68
C GLN A 357 116.38 -63.45 -40.48
N HIS A 358 115.84 -63.47 -41.70
CA HIS A 358 115.87 -64.64 -42.58
C HIS A 358 117.10 -64.73 -43.50
N GLY A 359 118.05 -63.80 -43.36
CA GLY A 359 119.29 -63.79 -44.14
C GLY A 359 119.10 -63.50 -45.64
N THR A 360 117.95 -62.94 -46.03
CA THR A 360 117.62 -62.57 -47.41
C THR A 360 117.84 -61.09 -47.71
N PHE A 361 118.32 -60.33 -46.74
CA PHE A 361 118.63 -58.90 -46.89
C PHE A 361 119.97 -58.68 -47.61
N LYS A 362 119.96 -57.86 -48.65
CA LYS A 362 121.12 -57.48 -49.46
C LYS A 362 121.41 -56.00 -49.31
N GLU A 363 122.63 -55.63 -48.91
CA GLU A 363 123.10 -54.24 -48.87
C GLU A 363 123.97 -53.93 -50.09
N GLU A 364 123.71 -52.81 -50.77
CA GLU A 364 124.54 -52.32 -51.88
C GLU A 364 125.42 -51.15 -51.42
N ASN A 365 126.73 -51.28 -51.56
CA ASN A 365 127.66 -50.16 -51.35
C ASN A 365 127.93 -49.44 -52.68
N LYS A 366 127.58 -48.15 -52.77
CA LYS A 366 127.85 -47.32 -53.95
C LYS A 366 129.20 -46.61 -53.77
N THR A 367 130.09 -46.73 -54.76
CA THR A 367 131.41 -46.06 -54.78
C THR A 367 131.47 -45.04 -55.92
N GLU A 368 131.63 -43.76 -55.59
CA GLU A 368 131.79 -42.66 -56.54
C GLU A 368 133.28 -42.26 -56.66
N LYS A 369 133.76 -42.02 -57.89
CA LYS A 369 135.15 -41.58 -58.17
C LYS A 369 135.14 -40.15 -58.74
N THR A 370 135.90 -39.25 -58.12
CA THR A 370 136.08 -37.85 -58.53
C THR A 370 137.53 -37.58 -58.90
N THR A 371 137.83 -37.02 -60.07
CA THR A 371 139.21 -36.68 -60.50
C THR A 371 139.40 -35.17 -60.58
N THR A 372 140.39 -34.62 -59.88
CA THR A 372 140.72 -33.19 -59.78
C THR A 372 142.09 -32.90 -60.40
N THR A 373 142.18 -32.12 -61.49
CA THR A 373 143.44 -31.64 -62.10
C THR A 373 143.83 -30.24 -61.62
N SER A 374 145.08 -30.01 -61.25
CA SER A 374 145.66 -28.70 -60.90
C SER A 374 147.06 -28.50 -61.52
N LYS A 375 147.43 -27.27 -61.90
CA LYS A 375 148.68 -26.94 -62.60
C LYS A 375 149.55 -26.00 -61.76
N VAL A 376 150.80 -26.38 -61.44
CA VAL A 376 151.75 -25.49 -60.73
C VAL A 376 153.16 -25.60 -61.35
N ARG A 377 153.73 -24.45 -61.74
CA ARG A 377 155.00 -24.28 -62.51
C ARG A 377 155.02 -25.00 -63.88
N GLY A 378 153.99 -24.78 -64.69
CA GLY A 378 153.95 -25.25 -66.09
C GLY A 378 153.52 -26.72 -66.30
N ARG A 379 153.47 -27.55 -65.25
CA ARG A 379 152.99 -28.95 -65.32
C ARG A 379 151.61 -29.13 -64.68
N THR A 380 150.68 -29.72 -65.44
CA THR A 380 149.33 -30.10 -64.96
C THR A 380 149.39 -31.46 -64.27
N SER A 381 148.83 -31.56 -63.08
CA SER A 381 148.80 -32.74 -62.20
C SER A 381 147.35 -33.12 -61.85
N SER A 382 146.94 -34.35 -62.13
CA SER A 382 145.62 -34.90 -61.78
C SER A 382 145.65 -35.73 -60.50
N ARG A 383 144.73 -35.47 -59.57
CA ARG A 383 144.48 -36.20 -58.32
C ARG A 383 143.08 -36.81 -58.32
N VAL A 384 142.97 -38.13 -58.23
CA VAL A 384 141.68 -38.83 -58.08
C VAL A 384 141.37 -39.02 -56.58
N SER A 385 140.13 -38.75 -56.17
CA SER A 385 139.56 -39.05 -54.86
C SER A 385 138.35 -39.96 -55.01
N THR A 386 138.24 -40.97 -54.17
CA THR A 386 137.13 -41.94 -54.16
C THR A 386 136.32 -41.80 -52.86
N LYS A 387 134.99 -41.78 -52.95
CA LYS A 387 134.09 -41.78 -51.79
C LYS A 387 133.08 -42.92 -51.92
N SER A 388 132.98 -43.76 -50.90
CA SER A 388 132.01 -44.86 -50.82
C SER A 388 130.94 -44.54 -49.77
N SER A 389 129.67 -44.76 -50.09
CA SER A 389 128.53 -44.66 -49.16
C SER A 389 127.68 -45.93 -49.23
N SER A 390 127.21 -46.42 -48.08
CA SER A 390 126.28 -47.53 -48.02
C SER A 390 124.91 -47.12 -48.59
N GLY A 391 124.53 -47.71 -49.71
CA GLY A 391 123.19 -47.59 -50.28
C GLY A 391 122.24 -48.57 -49.59
N GLY A 392 121.00 -48.15 -49.36
CA GLY A 392 119.99 -48.96 -48.66
C GLY A 392 119.80 -50.35 -49.27
N GLY A 393 119.51 -51.34 -48.42
CA GLY A 393 119.33 -52.73 -48.82
C GLY A 393 117.87 -53.13 -49.12
N TYR A 394 117.69 -54.30 -49.74
CA TYR A 394 116.37 -54.87 -50.06
C TYR A 394 116.38 -56.40 -49.88
N SER A 395 115.18 -57.00 -49.74
CA SER A 395 115.04 -58.46 -49.64
C SER A 395 115.12 -59.12 -51.01
N GLN A 396 115.99 -60.12 -51.17
CA GLN A 396 116.17 -60.87 -52.42
C GLN A 396 115.87 -62.36 -52.23
N LYS A 397 115.13 -62.94 -53.16
CA LYS A 397 114.82 -64.38 -53.15
C LYS A 397 116.11 -65.22 -53.39
N PRO A 398 116.41 -66.23 -52.55
CA PRO A 398 117.64 -67.02 -52.67
C PRO A 398 117.66 -67.96 -53.91
N PRO A 399 118.83 -68.21 -54.55
CA PRO A 399 118.94 -69.05 -55.76
C PRO A 399 118.79 -70.56 -55.47
N GLN A 400 118.10 -71.28 -56.36
CA GLN A 400 117.89 -72.73 -56.25
C GLN A 400 118.99 -73.53 -56.96
N LYS A 401 119.69 -74.43 -56.24
CA LYS A 401 120.68 -75.35 -56.83
C LYS A 401 119.98 -76.42 -57.68
N LYS A 402 120.35 -76.57 -58.96
CA LYS A 402 119.92 -77.65 -59.85
C LYS A 402 120.97 -78.77 -59.93
N SER A 403 120.52 -79.98 -59.62
CA SER A 403 120.79 -81.29 -60.25
C SER A 403 122.14 -81.56 -60.95
N THR A 404 122.91 -82.48 -60.35
CA THR A 404 123.47 -83.68 -61.01
C THR A 404 123.46 -84.74 -59.91
N GLY A 405 122.68 -85.82 -59.93
CA GLY A 405 122.27 -86.65 -61.05
C GLY A 405 123.14 -87.91 -61.07
N VAL A 406 122.72 -89.00 -60.42
CA VAL A 406 123.09 -90.38 -60.79
C VAL A 406 121.84 -91.00 -61.42
N LYS A 407 121.89 -91.25 -62.73
CA LYS A 407 120.87 -91.98 -63.50
C LYS A 407 120.90 -93.46 -63.10
N TRP A 408 119.73 -94.07 -62.90
CA TRP A 408 119.53 -95.47 -63.25
C TRP A 408 118.40 -95.59 -64.26
N LYS A 409 118.63 -96.55 -65.17
CA LYS A 409 117.68 -97.16 -66.09
C LYS A 409 116.46 -97.70 -65.36
#